data_AF-A0A497QP44-F1
#
_entry.id   AF-A0A497QP44-F1
#
_cell.length_a   1.000
_cell.length_b   1.000
_cell.length_c   1.000
_cell.angle_alpha   90.00
_cell.angle_beta   90.00
_cell.angle_gamma   90.00
#
_symmetry.space_group_name_H-M   'P 1'
#
loop_
_entity.id
_entity.type
_entity.pdbx_description
1 polymer ?
#
loop_
_entity_poly.entity_id
_entity_poly.type
_entity_poly.pdbx_seq_one_letter_code
_entity_poly.pdbx_strand_id
1 'polypeptide(L)'
;MNGYVKNKSNTWRHAMKRSIGPGHKIALDELFAQYGEKHDLKPGKEFVEWLKSIKLKDRSTWEIVYNNNKEKEVDLTPDIEDKDESKSDQVRPFVKKDITPNEIANMTVREARESLKKITDIKLLKYAYEQARQLAHKDSLCRMLRKRIQEVEITRR
;
A
#
# COMPACT_ATOMS: atom_id res chain seq x y z
N MET A 1 -4.47 -23.01 5.03
CA MET A 1 -3.32 -23.39 4.17
C MET A 1 -2.18 -22.41 4.40
N ASN A 2 -1.13 -22.84 5.09
CA ASN A 2 -0.08 -21.91 5.52
C ASN A 2 0.98 -21.70 4.43
N GLY A 3 0.93 -20.55 3.76
CA GLY A 3 1.93 -20.16 2.78
C GLY A 3 1.53 -18.90 2.01
N TYR A 4 2.39 -18.48 1.10
CA TYR A 4 2.14 -17.29 0.28
C TYR A 4 2.73 -17.42 -1.13
N VAL A 5 2.15 -16.67 -2.06
CA VAL A 5 2.68 -16.43 -3.41
C VAL A 5 3.45 -15.12 -3.39
N LYS A 6 4.69 -15.13 -3.88
CA LYS A 6 5.58 -13.98 -3.94
C LYS A 6 5.94 -13.65 -5.38
N ASN A 7 5.94 -12.37 -5.73
CA ASN A 7 6.54 -11.89 -6.98
C ASN A 7 8.06 -11.82 -6.82
N LYS A 8 8.79 -12.67 -7.56
CA LYS A 8 10.26 -12.69 -7.61
C LYS A 8 10.82 -11.66 -8.58
N SER A 9 10.03 -11.22 -9.55
CA SER A 9 10.49 -10.26 -10.55
C SER A 9 10.71 -8.87 -9.95
N ASN A 10 11.64 -8.11 -10.52
CA ASN A 10 11.92 -6.73 -10.11
C ASN A 10 10.92 -5.72 -10.71
N THR A 11 9.90 -6.20 -11.42
CA THR A 11 8.86 -5.38 -12.05
C THR A 11 7.50 -5.70 -11.45
N TRP A 12 6.59 -4.73 -11.56
CA TRP A 12 5.20 -4.93 -11.19
C TRP A 12 4.57 -5.97 -12.10
N ARG A 13 3.84 -6.93 -11.51
CA ARG A 13 3.15 -7.97 -12.25
C ARG A 13 1.68 -8.02 -11.85
N HIS A 14 0.82 -8.19 -12.83
CA HIS A 14 -0.59 -8.39 -12.60
C HIS A 14 -0.87 -9.89 -12.48
N ALA A 15 -1.44 -10.30 -11.36
CA ALA A 15 -2.00 -11.63 -11.19
C ALA A 15 -3.28 -11.53 -10.38
N MET A 16 -4.26 -12.37 -10.70
CA MET A 16 -5.46 -12.54 -9.87
C MET A 16 -6.20 -11.21 -9.62
N LYS A 17 -6.38 -10.40 -10.68
CA LYS A 17 -7.00 -9.06 -10.67
C LYS A 17 -6.30 -8.02 -9.78
N ARG A 18 -5.08 -8.30 -9.30
CA ARG A 18 -4.31 -7.41 -8.44
C ARG A 18 -2.97 -7.09 -9.07
N SER A 19 -2.47 -5.90 -8.78
CA SER A 19 -1.10 -5.49 -9.10
C SER A 19 -0.20 -5.91 -7.93
N ILE A 20 0.77 -6.76 -8.18
CA ILE A 20 1.69 -7.28 -7.18
C ILE A 20 3.05 -6.66 -7.44
N GLY A 21 3.48 -5.80 -6.51
CA GLY A 21 4.79 -5.19 -6.56
C GLY A 21 5.93 -6.21 -6.42
N PRO A 22 7.17 -5.84 -6.75
CA PRO A 22 8.33 -6.68 -6.53
C PRO A 22 8.44 -7.06 -5.04
N GLY A 23 8.69 -8.34 -4.75
CA GLY A 23 8.85 -8.84 -3.39
C GLY A 23 7.57 -8.94 -2.54
N HIS A 24 6.43 -8.43 -3.03
CA HIS A 24 5.16 -8.50 -2.32
C HIS A 24 4.65 -9.94 -2.23
N LYS A 25 3.96 -10.25 -1.13
CA LYS A 25 3.45 -11.57 -0.77
C LYS A 25 1.93 -11.55 -0.70
N ILE A 26 1.28 -12.60 -1.20
CA ILE A 26 -0.16 -12.83 -1.05
C ILE A 26 -0.38 -14.16 -0.35
N ALA A 27 -1.18 -14.17 0.71
CA ALA A 27 -1.49 -15.38 1.45
C ALA A 27 -2.27 -16.39 0.57
N LEU A 28 -1.89 -17.67 0.64
CA LEU A 28 -2.59 -18.74 -0.07
C LEU A 28 -4.04 -18.90 0.41
N ASP A 29 -4.31 -18.63 1.68
CA ASP A 29 -5.66 -18.66 2.25
C ASP A 29 -6.61 -17.65 1.61
N GLU A 30 -6.13 -16.43 1.40
CA GLU A 30 -6.91 -15.39 0.73
C GLU A 30 -7.20 -15.78 -0.74
N LEU A 31 -6.20 -16.35 -1.42
CA LEU A 31 -6.36 -16.82 -2.80
C LEU A 31 -7.33 -18.01 -2.88
N PHE A 32 -7.30 -18.90 -1.88
CA PHE A 32 -8.20 -20.04 -1.82
C PHE A 32 -9.65 -19.59 -1.63
N ALA A 33 -9.92 -18.66 -0.72
CA ALA A 33 -11.27 -18.11 -0.55
C ALA A 33 -11.80 -17.45 -1.84
N GLN A 34 -10.93 -16.81 -2.63
CA GLN A 34 -11.35 -16.12 -3.85
C GLN A 34 -11.53 -17.03 -5.06
N TYR A 35 -10.71 -18.07 -5.19
CA TYR A 35 -10.64 -18.90 -6.40
C TYR A 35 -10.89 -20.38 -6.11
N GLY A 36 -10.38 -20.90 -5.00
CA GLY A 36 -10.58 -22.30 -4.60
C GLY A 36 -12.06 -22.63 -4.40
N GLU A 37 -12.78 -21.80 -3.65
CA GLU A 37 -14.23 -21.97 -3.44
C GLU A 37 -15.04 -21.85 -4.74
N LYS A 38 -14.60 -21.00 -5.68
CA LYS A 38 -15.31 -20.81 -6.96
C LYS A 38 -15.11 -21.95 -7.97
N HIS A 39 -14.08 -22.75 -7.76
CA HIS A 39 -13.69 -23.84 -8.65
C HIS A 39 -13.83 -25.21 -7.98
N ASP A 40 -14.49 -25.28 -6.82
CA ASP A 40 -14.69 -26.51 -6.03
C ASP A 40 -13.40 -27.30 -5.78
N LEU A 41 -12.28 -26.59 -5.58
CA LEU A 41 -10.97 -27.19 -5.37
C LEU A 41 -10.76 -27.50 -3.89
N LYS A 42 -10.11 -28.62 -3.56
CA LYS A 42 -9.74 -28.91 -2.18
C LYS A 42 -8.60 -28.01 -1.70
N PRO A 43 -8.65 -27.52 -0.45
CA PRO A 43 -7.54 -26.79 0.13
C PRO A 43 -6.35 -27.74 0.25
N GLY A 44 -5.27 -27.45 -0.46
CA GLY A 44 -4.11 -28.34 -0.46
C GLY A 44 -3.26 -28.23 -1.70
N LYS A 45 -2.58 -29.35 -1.96
CA LYS A 45 -1.73 -29.54 -3.14
C LYS A 45 -2.50 -29.31 -4.44
N GLU A 46 -3.74 -29.79 -4.52
CA GLU A 46 -4.62 -29.65 -5.69
C GLU A 46 -4.82 -28.18 -6.08
N PHE A 47 -5.14 -27.31 -5.11
CA PHE A 47 -5.28 -25.88 -5.36
C PHE A 47 -3.97 -25.23 -5.82
N VAL A 48 -2.84 -25.62 -5.25
CA VAL A 48 -1.55 -25.02 -5.63
C VAL A 48 -1.11 -25.49 -7.02
N GLU A 49 -1.35 -26.75 -7.38
CA GLU A 49 -1.10 -27.26 -8.73
C GLU A 49 -1.98 -26.55 -9.76
N TRP A 50 -3.25 -26.34 -9.43
CA TRP A 50 -4.16 -25.54 -10.24
C TRP A 50 -3.69 -24.09 -10.40
N LEU A 51 -3.22 -23.46 -9.31
CA LEU A 51 -2.64 -22.11 -9.38
C LEU A 51 -1.43 -22.07 -10.31
N LYS A 52 -0.53 -23.05 -10.24
CA LYS A 52 0.66 -23.16 -11.11
C LYS A 52 0.28 -23.37 -12.57
N SER A 53 -0.72 -24.20 -12.86
CA SER A 53 -1.09 -24.53 -14.24
C SER A 53 -1.91 -23.43 -14.92
N ILE A 54 -2.86 -22.83 -14.20
CA ILE A 54 -3.81 -21.88 -14.80
C ILE A 54 -3.34 -20.43 -14.63
N LYS A 55 -2.93 -20.03 -13.42
CA LYS A 55 -2.74 -18.61 -13.07
C LYS A 55 -1.28 -18.17 -13.07
N LEU A 56 -0.37 -19.02 -12.63
CA LEU A 56 1.04 -18.71 -12.40
C LEU A 56 1.92 -19.53 -13.37
N LYS A 57 1.63 -19.41 -14.67
CA LYS A 57 2.34 -20.16 -15.73
C LYS A 57 3.85 -19.88 -15.72
N ASP A 58 4.22 -18.64 -15.41
CA ASP A 58 5.61 -18.20 -15.38
C ASP A 58 6.29 -18.54 -14.05
N ARG A 59 7.03 -19.65 -14.03
CA ARG A 59 7.80 -20.10 -12.85
C ARG A 59 8.96 -19.18 -12.48
N SER A 60 9.43 -18.34 -13.41
CA SER A 60 10.51 -17.39 -13.17
C SER A 60 10.05 -16.15 -12.41
N THR A 61 8.76 -15.78 -12.52
CA THR A 61 8.20 -14.58 -11.91
C THR A 61 7.52 -14.87 -10.58
N TRP A 62 6.92 -16.06 -10.42
CA TRP A 62 6.16 -16.42 -9.23
C TRP A 62 6.82 -17.51 -8.42
N GLU A 63 6.92 -17.28 -7.11
CA GLU A 63 7.42 -18.24 -6.13
C GLU A 63 6.33 -18.55 -5.11
N ILE A 64 6.05 -19.83 -4.87
CA ILE A 64 5.08 -20.27 -3.86
C ILE A 64 5.87 -20.83 -2.68
N VAL A 65 5.79 -20.15 -1.53
CA VAL A 65 6.50 -20.51 -0.31
C VAL A 65 5.49 -21.11 0.67
N TYR A 66 5.77 -22.33 1.14
CA TYR A 66 4.98 -22.97 2.18
C TYR A 66 5.60 -22.67 3.54
N ASN A 67 4.77 -22.20 4.48
CA ASN A 67 5.17 -22.08 5.88
C ASN A 67 4.97 -23.47 6.52
N ASN A 68 5.86 -24.40 6.20
CA ASN A 68 5.93 -25.67 6.91
C ASN A 68 6.52 -25.38 8.29
N ASN A 69 5.69 -25.00 9.26
CA ASN A 69 6.01 -25.14 10.67
C ASN A 69 6.03 -26.64 10.99
N LYS A 70 7.13 -27.32 10.65
CA LYS A 70 7.64 -28.39 11.48
C LYS A 70 8.59 -27.73 12.48
N GLU A 71 8.26 -27.92 13.75
CA GLU A 71 9.02 -27.53 14.92
C GLU A 71 10.54 -27.74 14.71
N LYS A 72 11.31 -26.69 14.95
CA LYS A 72 12.65 -26.82 15.53
C LYS A 72 12.61 -26.07 16.84
N GLU A 73 12.68 -26.85 17.92
CA GLU A 73 12.93 -26.39 19.28
C GLU A 73 14.25 -25.60 19.38
N VAL A 74 14.14 -24.45 20.05
CA VAL A 74 15.01 -23.90 21.10
C VAL A 74 16.52 -24.22 21.06
N ASP A 75 17.35 -23.18 20.86
CA ASP A 75 18.27 -22.73 21.94
C ASP A 75 18.92 -21.35 21.66
N LEU A 76 18.73 -20.47 22.65
CA LEU A 76 19.56 -19.35 23.15
C LEU A 76 19.77 -18.07 22.31
N THR A 77 19.14 -17.01 22.83
CA THR A 77 19.37 -15.55 22.75
C THR A 77 20.82 -15.12 23.11
N PRO A 78 21.27 -13.83 22.99
CA PRO A 78 20.46 -12.60 23.09
C PRO A 78 20.87 -11.34 22.27
N ASP A 79 20.00 -10.34 22.44
CA ASP A 79 20.18 -8.88 22.30
C ASP A 79 20.22 -8.24 20.91
N ILE A 80 19.15 -7.50 20.57
CA ILE A 80 19.12 -6.03 20.65
C ILE A 80 17.66 -5.55 20.65
N GLU A 81 17.31 -4.85 21.72
CA GLU A 81 16.14 -3.98 21.95
C GLU A 81 15.97 -2.99 20.79
N ASP A 82 14.78 -2.60 20.31
CA ASP A 82 13.67 -1.91 20.99
C ASP A 82 12.36 -2.20 20.21
N LYS A 83 11.25 -2.57 20.87
CA LYS A 83 10.20 -1.67 21.41
C LYS A 83 9.76 -0.58 20.41
N ASP A 84 8.49 -0.40 20.06
CA ASP A 84 7.26 -0.70 20.81
C ASP A 84 6.06 -0.85 19.86
N GLU A 85 5.18 -1.76 20.26
CA GLU A 85 3.82 -1.92 19.79
C GLU A 85 2.97 -0.67 20.10
N SER A 86 1.86 -0.50 19.37
CA SER A 86 0.51 -0.39 19.98
C SER A 86 -0.54 -0.05 18.92
N LYS A 87 -1.40 -1.03 18.65
CA LYS A 87 -2.79 -0.78 18.20
C LYS A 87 -3.61 -0.38 19.43
N SER A 88 -4.37 0.71 19.38
CA SER A 88 -5.73 0.77 19.95
C SER A 88 -6.42 2.07 19.58
N ASP A 89 -7.69 1.92 19.21
CA ASP A 89 -8.69 2.98 19.06
C ASP A 89 -8.66 4.01 20.18
N GLN A 90 -8.50 5.29 19.80
CA GLN A 90 -9.07 6.42 20.53
C GLN A 90 -9.37 7.55 19.55
N VAL A 91 -10.67 7.76 19.32
CA VAL A 91 -11.20 8.98 18.71
C VAL A 91 -10.81 10.15 19.62
N ARG A 92 -9.82 10.92 19.21
CA ARG A 92 -9.56 12.27 19.72
C ARG A 92 -9.51 13.23 18.53
N PRO A 93 -10.17 14.40 18.61
CA PRO A 93 -10.07 15.40 17.56
C PRO A 93 -8.65 15.97 17.58
N PHE A 94 -7.81 15.52 16.64
CA PHE A 94 -6.46 16.03 16.50
C PHE A 94 -6.51 17.51 16.12
N VAL A 95 -6.19 18.35 17.09
CA VAL A 95 -5.96 19.78 16.92
C VAL A 95 -4.71 19.96 16.08
N LYS A 96 -4.91 20.57 14.91
CA LYS A 96 -3.96 21.19 13.96
C LYS A 96 -2.47 20.89 14.20
N LYS A 97 -1.99 19.76 13.65
CA LYS A 97 -0.58 19.67 13.27
C LYS A 97 -0.34 20.70 12.17
N ASP A 98 0.73 21.47 12.31
CA ASP A 98 1.23 22.35 11.25
C ASP A 98 1.58 21.48 10.05
N ILE A 99 0.68 21.48 9.07
CA ILE A 99 0.82 20.68 7.85
C ILE A 99 2.05 21.22 7.14
N THR A 100 3.09 20.40 7.02
CA THR A 100 4.31 20.81 6.32
C THR A 100 4.08 20.80 4.81
N PRO A 101 4.74 21.67 4.02
CA PRO A 101 4.56 21.68 2.58
C PRO A 101 4.93 20.36 1.89
N ASN A 102 5.92 19.62 2.44
CA ASN A 102 6.34 18.31 1.94
C ASN A 102 5.28 17.24 2.16
N GLU A 103 4.56 17.32 3.28
CA GLU A 103 3.45 16.41 3.57
C GLU A 103 2.34 16.60 2.53
N ILE A 104 2.01 17.85 2.17
CA ILE A 104 1.03 18.17 1.13
C ILE A 104 1.44 17.62 -0.23
N ALA A 105 2.71 17.79 -0.62
CA ALA A 105 3.23 17.32 -1.91
C ALA A 105 3.17 15.78 -2.05
N ASN A 106 3.32 15.07 -0.94
CA ASN A 106 3.33 13.61 -0.92
C ASN A 106 1.94 12.97 -0.75
N MET A 107 0.91 13.73 -0.40
CA MET A 107 -0.45 13.18 -0.19
C MET A 107 -1.01 12.46 -1.43
N THR A 108 -1.94 11.53 -1.16
CA THR A 108 -2.77 10.94 -2.19
C THR A 108 -3.85 11.93 -2.66
N VAL A 109 -4.36 11.74 -3.88
CA VAL A 109 -5.43 12.59 -4.44
C VAL A 109 -6.68 12.59 -3.55
N ARG A 110 -6.97 11.46 -2.89
CA ARG A 110 -8.13 11.32 -2.01
C ARG A 110 -7.99 12.20 -0.77
N GLU A 111 -6.84 12.10 -0.09
CA GLU A 111 -6.57 12.90 1.12
C GLU A 111 -6.47 14.39 0.80
N ALA A 112 -5.83 14.74 -0.33
CA ALA A 112 -5.71 16.13 -0.78
C ALA A 112 -7.08 16.81 -0.97
N ARG A 113 -8.11 16.09 -1.43
CA ARG A 113 -9.47 16.66 -1.58
C ARG A 113 -10.11 17.10 -0.26
N GLU A 114 -9.74 16.45 0.84
CA GLU A 114 -10.26 16.74 2.18
C GLU A 114 -9.38 17.75 2.91
N SER A 115 -8.05 17.62 2.79
CA SER A 115 -7.09 18.48 3.47
C SER A 115 -6.98 19.87 2.86
N LEU A 116 -6.95 20.00 1.51
CA LEU A 116 -6.78 21.30 0.84
C LEU A 116 -7.91 22.28 1.14
N LYS A 117 -9.13 21.80 1.39
CA LYS A 117 -10.28 22.64 1.78
C LYS A 117 -10.06 23.33 3.13
N LYS A 118 -9.29 22.71 4.03
CA LYS A 118 -9.01 23.24 5.38
C LYS A 118 -7.85 24.23 5.38
N ILE A 119 -6.98 24.18 4.38
CA ILE A 119 -5.81 25.05 4.27
C ILE A 119 -6.25 26.40 3.68
N THR A 120 -5.82 27.47 4.33
CA THR A 120 -6.10 28.87 3.96
C THR A 120 -4.83 29.70 3.73
N ASP A 121 -3.64 29.14 4.00
CA ASP A 121 -2.38 29.83 3.76
C ASP A 121 -1.91 29.69 2.31
N ILE A 122 -1.87 30.81 1.61
CA ILE A 122 -1.45 30.90 0.20
C ILE A 122 0.03 30.56 0.05
N LYS A 123 0.89 31.00 0.98
CA LYS A 123 2.35 30.79 0.86
C LYS A 123 2.67 29.29 0.94
N LEU A 124 2.04 28.61 1.88
CA LEU A 124 2.12 27.16 2.05
C LEU A 124 1.68 26.41 0.78
N LEU A 125 0.53 26.79 0.20
CA LEU A 125 0.01 26.16 -1.01
C LEU A 125 0.89 26.39 -2.24
N LYS A 126 1.47 27.59 -2.40
CA LYS A 126 2.40 27.90 -3.49
C LYS A 126 3.68 27.06 -3.39
N TYR A 127 4.26 26.96 -2.20
CA TYR A 127 5.45 26.14 -1.99
C TYR A 127 5.17 24.64 -2.20
N ALA A 128 4.06 24.14 -1.67
CA ALA A 128 3.63 22.75 -1.90
C ALA A 128 3.39 22.44 -3.38
N TYR A 129 2.88 23.42 -4.15
CA TYR A 129 2.69 23.28 -5.59
C TYR A 129 4.02 23.18 -6.35
N GLU A 130 5.03 23.97 -6.00
CA GLU A 130 6.36 23.86 -6.61
C GLU A 130 7.00 22.50 -6.33
N GLN A 131 6.91 22.01 -5.09
CA GLN A 131 7.38 20.69 -4.70
C GLN A 131 6.64 19.57 -5.44
N ALA A 132 5.30 19.62 -5.49
CA ALA A 132 4.49 18.62 -6.19
C ALA A 132 4.76 18.59 -7.70
N ARG A 133 5.11 19.73 -8.31
CA ARG A 133 5.44 19.84 -9.74
C ARG A 133 6.75 19.14 -10.10
N GLN A 134 7.69 19.04 -9.15
CA GLN A 134 8.96 18.34 -9.37
C GLN A 134 8.78 16.81 -9.38
N LEU A 135 7.69 16.30 -8.79
CA LEU A 135 7.40 14.87 -8.70
C LEU A 135 6.66 14.37 -9.94
N ALA A 136 7.12 13.26 -10.52
CA ALA A 136 6.44 12.61 -11.63
C ALA A 136 5.07 12.04 -11.22
N HIS A 137 4.11 12.02 -12.15
CA HIS A 137 2.76 11.47 -11.97
C HIS A 137 1.87 12.17 -10.93
N LYS A 138 2.21 13.40 -10.50
CA LYS A 138 1.43 14.21 -9.56
C LYS A 138 0.56 15.29 -10.23
N ASP A 139 0.29 15.20 -11.52
CA ASP A 139 -0.47 16.20 -12.30
C ASP A 139 -1.86 16.52 -11.72
N SER A 140 -2.56 15.49 -11.21
CA SER A 140 -3.88 15.66 -10.60
C SER A 140 -3.81 16.51 -9.33
N LEU A 141 -2.79 16.30 -8.49
CA LEU A 141 -2.55 17.08 -7.28
C LEU A 141 -2.19 18.53 -7.62
N CYS A 142 -1.32 18.73 -8.63
CA CYS A 142 -0.95 20.05 -9.12
C CYS A 142 -2.19 20.85 -9.61
N ARG A 143 -3.12 20.21 -10.32
CA ARG A 143 -4.39 20.86 -10.74
C ARG A 143 -5.25 21.27 -9.54
N MET A 144 -5.36 20.42 -8.52
CA MET A 144 -6.13 20.72 -7.31
C MET A 144 -5.50 21.86 -6.50
N LEU A 145 -4.17 21.87 -6.35
CA LEU A 145 -3.44 22.93 -5.67
C LEU A 145 -3.63 24.27 -6.38
N ARG A 146 -3.49 24.34 -7.72
CA ARG A 146 -3.75 25.57 -8.48
C ARG A 146 -5.17 26.09 -8.26
N LYS A 147 -6.17 25.22 -8.35
CA LYS A 147 -7.57 25.62 -8.14
C LYS A 147 -7.77 26.18 -6.73
N ARG A 148 -7.19 25.52 -5.72
CA ARG A 148 -7.30 25.97 -4.33
C ARG A 148 -6.61 27.32 -4.09
N ILE A 149 -5.43 27.53 -4.67
CA ILE A 149 -4.73 28.81 -4.61
C ILE A 149 -5.61 29.92 -5.18
N GLN A 150 -6.24 29.71 -6.34
CA GLN A 150 -7.16 30.67 -6.95
C GLN A 150 -8.37 30.97 -6.06
N GLU A 151 -9.00 29.96 -5.46
CA GLU A 151 -10.14 30.14 -4.54
C GLU A 151 -9.75 31.01 -3.33
N VAL A 152 -8.59 30.74 -2.73
CA VAL A 152 -8.12 31.50 -1.55
C VAL A 152 -7.70 32.92 -1.95
N GLU A 153 -7.10 33.12 -3.12
CA GLU A 153 -6.77 34.45 -3.66
C GLU A 153 -8.03 35.28 -3.93
N ILE A 154 -9.09 34.68 -4.47
CA ILE A 154 -10.38 35.35 -4.70
C ILE A 154 -11.04 35.70 -3.36
N THR A 155 -11.01 34.79 -2.38
CA THR A 155 -11.67 35.01 -1.07
C THR A 155 -10.98 36.09 -0.23
N ARG A 156 -9.69 36.35 -0.45
CA ARG A 156 -8.93 37.40 0.25
C ARG A 156 -9.03 38.78 -0.40
N ARG A 157 -9.53 38.86 -1.64
CA ARG A 157 -9.69 40.11 -2.38
C ARG A 157 -11.06 40.72 -2.09
#